data_AF-A0AAV1LNR0-F1
#
_entry.id   AF-A0AAV1LNR0-F1
#
_cell.length_a   1.000
_cell.length_b   1.000
_cell.length_c   1.000
_cell.angle_alpha   90.00
_cell.angle_beta   90.00
_cell.angle_gamma   90.00
#
_symmetry.space_group_name_H-M   'P 1'
#
loop_
_entity.id
_entity.type
_entity.pdbx_description
1 polymer ?
#
loop_
_entity_poly.entity_id
_entity_poly.type
_entity_poly.pdbx_seq_one_letter_code
_entity_poly.pdbx_strand_id
1 'polypeptide(L)'
;MWQIAEELQISKERVGEILHEHLNMRKNSARWVPKMLTPLNKQLRLASCKDVLELVGDNKEDVWQRIVTVDEKWIRQYDTESKQEPLQWVREAIVQKRRGKLTRGVLFLQDNAPVHTAHVARQALKDTGFSEIDHPLYSPDLAPSDFFPFSNLKKDLRSRRFADHNEMKTAVDRHFEEKDTEYFLGGLKVLYARCEKCITLEGDYIEK
;
A
#
# COMPACT_ATOMS: atom_id res chain seq x y z
N MET A 1 -19.54 6.35 26.36
CA MET A 1 -19.72 6.97 27.69
C MET A 1 -21.19 7.29 27.97
N TRP A 2 -21.91 8.02 27.11
CA TRP A 2 -23.37 8.28 27.29
C TRP A 2 -24.20 6.99 27.42
N GLN A 3 -24.08 6.06 26.47
CA GLN A 3 -24.82 4.78 26.50
C GLN A 3 -24.51 3.94 27.76
N ILE A 4 -23.24 3.86 28.16
CA ILE A 4 -22.81 3.13 29.37
C ILE A 4 -23.37 3.79 30.64
N ALA A 5 -23.36 5.12 30.71
CA ALA A 5 -23.92 5.88 31.82
C ALA A 5 -25.44 5.66 31.96
N GLU A 6 -26.14 5.55 30.82
CA GLU A 6 -27.57 5.29 30.76
C GLU A 6 -27.92 3.84 31.14
N GLU A 7 -27.19 2.85 30.62
CA GLU A 7 -27.40 1.43 30.98
C GLU A 7 -27.09 1.15 32.45
N LEU A 8 -26.01 1.72 32.98
CA LEU A 8 -25.57 1.48 34.36
C LEU A 8 -26.17 2.47 35.36
N GLN A 9 -26.99 3.42 34.91
CA GLN A 9 -27.63 4.46 35.74
C GLN A 9 -26.64 5.22 36.63
N ILE A 10 -25.45 5.51 36.10
CA ILE A 10 -24.38 6.25 36.79
C ILE A 10 -24.01 7.52 36.01
N SER A 11 -23.40 8.49 36.70
CA SER A 11 -22.94 9.71 36.03
C SER A 11 -21.81 9.41 35.03
N LYS A 12 -21.68 10.25 34.00
CA LYS A 12 -20.62 10.07 32.99
C LYS A 12 -19.23 10.26 33.56
N GLU A 13 -19.12 11.15 34.54
CA GLU A 13 -17.91 11.42 35.29
C GLU A 13 -17.46 10.14 35.99
N ARG A 14 -18.41 9.41 36.61
CA ARG A 14 -18.14 8.12 37.25
C ARG A 14 -17.77 7.03 36.25
N VAL A 15 -18.39 7.00 35.06
CA VAL A 15 -17.97 6.11 33.97
C VAL A 15 -16.53 6.41 33.54
N GLY A 16 -16.17 7.69 33.40
CA GLY A 16 -14.81 8.12 33.04
C GLY A 16 -13.77 7.69 34.07
N GLU A 17 -14.07 7.90 35.36
CA GLU A 17 -13.20 7.49 36.48
C GLU A 17 -13.00 5.98 36.52
N ILE A 18 -14.08 5.19 36.40
CA ILE A 18 -13.97 3.71 36.38
C ILE A 18 -13.14 3.25 35.17
N LEU A 19 -13.39 3.80 33.99
CA LEU A 19 -12.65 3.42 32.78
C LEU A 19 -11.17 3.76 32.91
N HIS A 20 -10.81 4.96 33.38
CA HIS A 20 -9.42 5.42 33.41
C HIS A 20 -8.65 4.93 34.66
N GLU A 21 -9.23 5.04 35.85
CA GLU A 21 -8.52 4.81 37.13
C GLU A 21 -8.63 3.35 37.61
N HIS A 22 -9.77 2.69 37.38
CA HIS A 22 -9.99 1.34 37.91
C HIS A 22 -9.76 0.24 36.87
N LEU A 23 -10.09 0.51 35.60
CA LEU A 23 -9.93 -0.44 34.50
C LEU A 23 -8.70 -0.13 33.62
N ASN A 24 -8.01 1.00 33.86
CA ASN A 24 -6.83 1.44 33.11
C ASN A 24 -7.05 1.46 31.58
N MET A 25 -8.28 1.71 31.16
CA MET A 25 -8.68 1.80 29.77
C MET A 25 -8.33 3.19 29.24
N ARG A 26 -7.81 3.25 28.02
CA ARG A 26 -7.56 4.53 27.34
C ARG A 26 -8.52 4.71 26.18
N LYS A 27 -9.00 5.95 26.00
CA LYS A 27 -9.80 6.31 24.83
C LYS A 27 -8.93 6.27 23.58
N ASN A 28 -9.04 5.19 22.81
CA ASN A 28 -8.48 5.08 21.48
C ASN A 28 -9.50 5.57 20.45
N SER A 29 -9.09 6.47 19.56
CA SER A 29 -9.95 6.89 18.45
C SER A 29 -9.96 5.80 17.38
N ALA A 30 -11.16 5.43 16.91
CA ALA A 30 -11.30 4.49 15.80
C ALA A 30 -10.52 5.00 14.58
N ARG A 31 -9.80 4.10 13.92
CA ARG A 31 -9.04 4.40 12.71
C ARG A 31 -9.89 4.07 11.49
N TRP A 32 -9.76 4.89 10.45
CA TRP A 32 -10.45 4.64 9.19
C TRP A 32 -9.83 3.42 8.51
N VAL A 33 -10.68 2.46 8.15
CA VAL A 33 -10.31 1.23 7.48
C VAL A 33 -10.98 1.23 6.10
N PRO A 34 -10.27 0.85 5.01
CA PRO A 34 -10.81 0.93 3.65
C PRO A 34 -12.16 0.25 3.45
N LYS A 35 -12.33 -0.93 4.06
CA LYS A 35 -13.54 -1.75 3.96
C LYS A 35 -13.58 -2.77 5.08
N MET A 36 -14.76 -3.13 5.57
CA MET A 36 -14.92 -4.31 6.43
C MET A 36 -14.64 -5.57 5.62
N LEU A 37 -13.62 -6.33 5.99
CA LEU A 37 -13.22 -7.55 5.28
C LEU A 37 -14.21 -8.68 5.55
N THR A 38 -14.62 -9.37 4.49
CA THR A 38 -15.33 -10.65 4.62
C THR A 38 -14.32 -11.74 5.03
N PRO A 39 -14.79 -12.88 5.58
CA PRO A 39 -13.91 -14.02 5.86
C PRO A 39 -13.12 -14.48 4.63
N LEU A 40 -13.74 -14.46 3.45
CA LEU A 40 -13.07 -14.78 2.18
C LEU A 40 -11.94 -13.79 1.87
N ASN A 41 -12.14 -12.48 2.07
CA ASN A 41 -11.08 -11.51 1.83
C ASN A 41 -9.87 -11.75 2.76
N LYS A 42 -10.12 -12.09 4.03
CA LYS A 42 -9.04 -12.42 4.98
C LYS A 42 -8.26 -13.65 4.55
N GLN A 43 -8.95 -14.70 4.10
CA GLN A 43 -8.31 -15.90 3.57
C GLN A 43 -7.46 -15.62 2.33
N LEU A 44 -7.97 -14.82 1.38
CA LEU A 44 -7.21 -14.41 0.20
C LEU A 44 -5.97 -13.59 0.60
N ARG A 45 -6.09 -12.69 1.58
CA ARG A 45 -4.95 -11.95 2.13
C ARG A 45 -3.90 -12.88 2.71
N LEU A 46 -4.31 -13.91 3.47
CA LEU A 46 -3.41 -14.91 4.02
C LEU A 46 -2.71 -15.73 2.94
N ALA A 47 -3.44 -16.14 1.90
CA ALA A 47 -2.88 -16.87 0.77
C ALA A 47 -1.80 -16.03 0.08
N SER A 48 -2.14 -14.82 -0.37
CA SER A 48 -1.17 -13.94 -1.03
C SER A 48 0.04 -13.61 -0.15
N CYS A 49 -0.14 -13.44 1.16
CA CYS A 49 1.00 -13.24 2.07
C CYS A 49 1.91 -14.46 2.13
N LYS A 50 1.36 -15.68 2.15
CA LYS A 50 2.16 -16.91 2.12
C LYS A 50 2.89 -17.05 0.81
N ASP A 51 2.24 -16.77 -0.32
CA ASP A 51 2.84 -16.84 -1.65
C ASP A 51 4.02 -15.87 -1.76
N VAL A 52 3.89 -14.64 -1.24
CA VAL A 52 4.99 -13.66 -1.19
C VAL A 52 6.13 -14.16 -0.30
N LEU A 53 5.84 -14.75 0.86
CA LEU A 53 6.90 -15.27 1.76
C LEU A 53 7.63 -16.47 1.13
N GLU A 54 6.91 -17.36 0.44
CA GLU A 54 7.48 -18.50 -0.28
C GLU A 54 8.34 -18.05 -1.48
N LEU A 55 7.84 -17.08 -2.26
CA LEU A 55 8.56 -16.49 -3.38
C LEU A 55 9.88 -15.85 -2.95
N VAL A 56 9.89 -15.21 -1.78
CA VAL A 56 11.08 -14.58 -1.19
C VAL A 56 12.06 -15.64 -0.69
N GLY A 57 11.56 -16.71 -0.06
CA GLY A 57 12.34 -17.86 0.40
C GLY A 57 13.62 -17.45 1.18
N ASP A 58 14.69 -18.20 0.96
CA ASP A 58 15.99 -17.95 1.60
C ASP A 58 16.80 -16.85 0.90
N ASN A 59 16.56 -16.59 -0.39
CA ASN A 59 17.33 -15.62 -1.19
C ASN A 59 16.62 -14.26 -1.31
N LYS A 60 16.44 -13.63 -0.15
CA LYS A 60 15.71 -12.36 0.00
C LYS A 60 16.22 -11.26 -0.94
N GLU A 61 17.54 -11.07 -0.99
CA GLU A 61 18.15 -9.95 -1.71
C GLU A 61 18.02 -10.06 -3.25
N ASP A 62 18.00 -11.27 -3.82
CA ASP A 62 17.77 -11.43 -5.28
C ASP A 62 16.32 -11.10 -5.64
N VAL A 63 15.37 -11.59 -4.86
CA VAL A 63 13.93 -11.41 -5.12
C VAL A 63 13.55 -9.93 -5.04
N TRP A 64 14.06 -9.18 -4.05
CA TRP A 64 13.81 -7.73 -3.94
C TRP A 64 14.29 -6.96 -5.17
N GLN A 65 15.38 -7.39 -5.80
CA GLN A 65 15.89 -6.74 -7.01
C GLN A 65 15.01 -7.03 -8.24
N ARG A 66 14.22 -8.09 -8.23
CA ARG A 66 13.35 -8.51 -9.34
C ARG A 66 11.94 -7.92 -9.26
N ILE A 67 11.49 -7.55 -8.05
CA ILE A 67 10.17 -6.93 -7.86
C ILE A 67 10.11 -5.55 -8.51
N VAL A 68 9.00 -5.30 -9.21
CA VAL A 68 8.56 -4.01 -9.71
C VAL A 68 7.13 -3.81 -9.24
N THR A 69 6.86 -2.69 -8.58
CA THR A 69 5.52 -2.29 -8.16
C THR A 69 5.14 -0.99 -8.83
N VAL A 70 3.87 -0.90 -9.25
CA VAL A 70 3.30 0.29 -9.90
C VAL A 70 1.91 0.49 -9.33
N ASP A 71 1.58 1.75 -9.04
CA ASP A 71 0.29 2.15 -8.49
C ASP A 71 0.04 3.64 -8.79
N GLU A 72 -1.22 4.06 -8.76
CA GLU A 72 -1.66 5.40 -9.11
C GLU A 72 -2.17 6.16 -7.88
N LYS A 73 -1.61 7.35 -7.65
CA LYS A 73 -2.06 8.21 -6.56
C LYS A 73 -2.55 9.57 -7.03
N TRP A 74 -3.78 9.88 -6.65
CA TRP A 74 -4.33 11.22 -6.81
C TRP A 74 -3.71 12.20 -5.83
N ILE A 75 -3.03 13.23 -6.37
CA ILE A 75 -2.60 14.40 -5.63
C ILE A 75 -3.62 15.50 -5.91
N ARG A 76 -4.24 16.03 -4.86
CA ARG A 76 -5.33 17.00 -5.01
C ARG A 76 -4.81 18.33 -5.53
N GLN A 77 -5.24 18.67 -6.73
CA GLN A 77 -5.26 20.00 -7.31
C GLN A 77 -6.53 20.09 -8.16
N TYR A 78 -7.19 21.24 -8.15
CA TYR A 78 -8.36 21.45 -9.01
C TYR A 78 -7.88 21.64 -10.45
N ASP A 79 -7.88 20.58 -11.26
CA ASP A 79 -8.41 20.62 -12.63
C ASP A 79 -8.61 19.23 -13.24
N THR A 80 -9.51 19.16 -14.21
CA THR A 80 -10.04 17.95 -14.88
C THR A 80 -9.26 17.61 -16.15
N GLU A 81 -8.44 16.56 -16.12
CA GLU A 81 -7.99 15.90 -17.36
C GLU A 81 -7.98 14.36 -17.23
N SER A 82 -8.29 13.71 -18.35
CA SER A 82 -8.60 12.29 -18.50
C SER A 82 -7.36 11.40 -18.57
N LYS A 83 -7.46 10.21 -17.96
CA LYS A 83 -6.41 9.19 -17.92
C LYS A 83 -6.31 8.37 -19.22
N GLN A 84 -5.08 8.08 -19.66
CA GLN A 84 -4.73 6.99 -20.59
C GLN A 84 -3.78 5.99 -19.92
N GLU A 85 -3.78 4.74 -20.38
CA GLU A 85 -3.24 3.57 -19.66
C GLU A 85 -1.70 3.47 -19.58
N PRO A 86 -1.13 2.84 -18.52
CA PRO A 86 0.27 3.05 -18.14
C PRO A 86 1.26 1.89 -18.50
N LEU A 87 0.81 0.76 -19.03
CA LEU A 87 1.66 -0.44 -19.04
C LEU A 87 2.82 -0.40 -20.05
N GLN A 88 2.65 0.27 -21.20
CA GLN A 88 3.66 0.31 -22.25
C GLN A 88 4.85 1.20 -21.88
N TRP A 89 4.60 2.34 -21.21
CA TRP A 89 5.68 3.19 -20.71
C TRP A 89 6.47 2.52 -19.58
N VAL A 90 5.84 1.69 -18.74
CA VAL A 90 6.54 0.95 -17.68
C VAL A 90 7.57 0.02 -18.28
N ARG A 91 7.20 -0.74 -19.32
CA ARG A 91 8.12 -1.62 -20.03
C ARG A 91 9.27 -0.83 -20.65
N GLU A 92 8.98 0.25 -21.36
CA GLU A 92 10.00 1.10 -21.98
C GLU A 92 10.95 1.70 -20.94
N ALA A 93 10.43 2.17 -19.80
CA ALA A 93 11.23 2.70 -18.71
C ALA A 93 12.15 1.64 -18.09
N ILE A 94 11.68 0.40 -17.91
CA ILE A 94 12.52 -0.71 -17.42
C ILE A 94 13.60 -1.07 -18.45
N VAL A 95 13.24 -1.16 -19.74
CA VAL A 95 14.19 -1.45 -20.83
C VAL A 95 15.28 -0.38 -20.93
N GLN A 96 14.91 0.89 -20.77
CA GLN A 96 15.86 2.00 -20.85
C GLN A 96 16.72 2.12 -19.59
N LYS A 97 16.12 2.05 -18.40
CA LYS A 97 16.81 2.39 -17.15
C LYS A 97 17.36 1.19 -16.39
N ARG A 98 16.89 -0.04 -16.64
CA ARG A 98 17.23 -1.23 -15.84
C ARG A 98 17.33 -2.54 -16.66
N ARG A 99 18.15 -2.53 -17.73
CA ARG A 99 18.36 -3.71 -18.61
C ARG A 99 18.67 -5.02 -17.88
N GLY A 100 19.43 -4.98 -16.78
CA GLY A 100 19.77 -6.17 -15.99
C GLY A 100 18.61 -6.83 -15.25
N LYS A 101 17.46 -6.15 -15.08
CA LYS A 101 16.26 -6.76 -14.47
C LYS A 101 15.52 -7.70 -15.41
N LEU A 102 15.57 -7.44 -16.72
CA LEU A 102 14.86 -8.24 -17.73
C LEU A 102 15.43 -9.65 -17.84
N THR A 103 16.75 -9.79 -17.75
CA THR A 103 17.44 -11.09 -17.86
C THR A 103 17.19 -12.00 -16.66
N ARG A 104 16.88 -11.43 -15.48
CA ARG A 104 16.56 -12.18 -14.26
C ARG A 104 15.08 -12.54 -14.12
N GLY A 105 14.21 -12.02 -14.99
CA GLY A 105 12.77 -12.16 -14.88
C GLY A 105 12.17 -11.18 -13.86
N VAL A 106 11.20 -10.38 -14.32
CA VAL A 106 10.53 -9.35 -13.53
C VAL A 106 9.33 -9.95 -12.80
N LEU A 107 9.24 -9.66 -11.49
CA LEU A 107 8.09 -9.97 -10.66
C LEU A 107 7.25 -8.69 -10.51
N PHE A 108 6.05 -8.68 -11.06
CA PHE A 108 5.22 -7.49 -11.16
C PHE A 108 4.11 -7.50 -10.11
N LEU A 109 4.06 -6.48 -9.26
CA LEU A 109 3.08 -6.33 -8.19
C LEU A 109 2.22 -5.09 -8.43
N GLN A 110 0.95 -5.32 -8.71
CA GLN A 110 -0.05 -4.28 -8.97
C GLN A 110 -1.35 -4.58 -8.20
N ASP A 111 -2.14 -3.55 -7.90
CA ASP A 111 -3.43 -3.72 -7.25
C ASP A 111 -4.52 -4.19 -8.23
N ASN A 112 -5.60 -4.73 -7.68
CA ASN A 112 -6.70 -5.33 -8.45
C ASN A 112 -7.75 -4.31 -8.93
N ALA A 113 -7.37 -3.06 -9.20
CA ALA A 113 -8.31 -2.09 -9.72
C ALA A 113 -8.93 -2.58 -11.05
N PRO A 114 -10.20 -2.24 -11.36
CA PRO A 114 -10.86 -2.70 -12.59
C PRO A 114 -10.07 -2.42 -13.87
N VAL A 115 -9.35 -1.30 -13.92
CA VAL A 115 -8.48 -0.92 -15.05
C VAL A 115 -7.30 -1.88 -15.24
N HIS A 116 -6.81 -2.51 -14.18
CA HIS A 116 -5.67 -3.43 -14.23
C HIS A 116 -6.11 -4.88 -14.47
N THR A 117 -7.34 -5.21 -14.08
CA THR A 117 -7.93 -6.54 -14.30
C THR A 117 -8.61 -6.68 -15.67
N ALA A 118 -8.74 -5.59 -16.42
CA ALA A 118 -9.29 -5.59 -17.77
C ALA A 118 -8.52 -6.53 -18.71
N HIS A 119 -9.22 -7.11 -19.70
CA HIS A 119 -8.61 -8.04 -20.64
C HIS A 119 -7.41 -7.43 -21.37
N VAL A 120 -7.52 -6.17 -21.80
CA VAL A 120 -6.46 -5.44 -22.52
C VAL A 120 -5.20 -5.31 -21.64
N ALA A 121 -5.38 -4.88 -20.38
CA ALA A 121 -4.28 -4.74 -19.43
C ALA A 121 -3.59 -6.09 -19.13
N ARG A 122 -4.36 -7.15 -18.91
CA ARG A 122 -3.83 -8.50 -18.68
C ARG A 122 -3.12 -9.07 -19.91
N GLN A 123 -3.63 -8.80 -21.11
CA GLN A 123 -2.97 -9.23 -22.34
C GLN A 123 -1.64 -8.48 -22.53
N ALA A 124 -1.63 -7.16 -22.30
CA ALA A 124 -0.41 -6.37 -22.35
C ALA A 124 0.64 -6.86 -21.34
N LEU A 125 0.23 -7.24 -20.13
CA LEU A 125 1.12 -7.84 -19.13
C LEU A 125 1.68 -9.19 -19.58
N LYS A 126 0.87 -10.05 -20.22
CA LYS A 126 1.36 -11.30 -20.81
C LYS A 126 2.40 -11.05 -21.91
N ASP A 127 2.16 -10.05 -22.74
CA ASP A 127 3.05 -9.68 -23.85
C ASP A 127 4.38 -9.07 -23.39
N THR A 128 4.51 -8.67 -22.11
CA THR A 128 5.80 -8.25 -21.53
C THR A 128 6.66 -9.43 -21.08
N GLY A 129 6.07 -10.60 -20.82
CA GLY A 129 6.74 -11.76 -20.24
C GLY A 129 7.04 -11.63 -18.74
N PHE A 130 6.39 -10.69 -18.04
CA PHE A 130 6.55 -10.54 -16.59
C PHE A 130 5.71 -11.56 -15.84
N SER A 131 6.20 -12.00 -14.68
CA SER A 131 5.45 -12.84 -13.76
C SER A 131 4.68 -11.96 -12.78
N GLU A 132 3.36 -12.11 -12.74
CA GLU A 132 2.48 -11.36 -11.82
C GLU A 132 2.54 -11.97 -10.42
N ILE A 133 2.60 -11.12 -9.40
CA ILE A 133 2.41 -11.52 -8.00
C ILE A 133 0.95 -11.25 -7.64
N ASP A 134 0.25 -12.28 -7.16
CA ASP A 134 -1.13 -12.16 -6.72
C ASP A 134 -1.26 -11.13 -5.59
N HIS A 135 -2.09 -10.12 -5.81
CA HIS A 135 -2.42 -9.12 -4.80
C HIS A 135 -3.84 -9.33 -4.28
N PRO A 136 -4.08 -9.30 -2.96
CA PRO A 136 -5.42 -9.46 -2.43
C PRO A 136 -6.27 -8.19 -2.55
N LEU A 137 -7.58 -8.33 -2.73
CA LEU A 137 -8.51 -7.19 -2.77
C LEU A 137 -8.46 -6.36 -1.48
N TYR A 138 -8.70 -5.05 -1.61
CA TYR A 138 -8.79 -4.10 -0.49
C TYR A 138 -7.57 -4.13 0.45
N SER A 139 -6.37 -4.32 -0.08
CA SER A 139 -5.16 -4.52 0.73
C SER A 139 -4.07 -3.46 0.53
N PRO A 140 -4.40 -2.16 0.69
CA PRO A 140 -3.41 -1.08 0.52
C PRO A 140 -2.30 -1.13 1.59
N ASP A 141 -2.53 -1.84 2.70
CA ASP A 141 -1.51 -2.13 3.71
C ASP A 141 -0.50 -3.19 3.27
N LEU A 142 -0.78 -3.94 2.20
CA LEU A 142 0.13 -4.91 1.58
C LEU A 142 0.70 -4.40 0.24
N ALA A 143 0.27 -3.24 -0.26
CA ALA A 143 0.80 -2.63 -1.48
C ALA A 143 1.97 -1.68 -1.15
N PRO A 144 3.22 -1.98 -1.59
CA PRO A 144 4.38 -1.18 -1.21
C PRO A 144 4.25 0.28 -1.57
N SER A 145 3.77 0.58 -2.78
CA SER A 145 3.52 1.94 -3.28
C SER A 145 2.66 2.76 -2.32
N ASP A 146 1.58 2.17 -1.83
CA ASP A 146 0.60 2.81 -0.97
C ASP A 146 1.12 3.09 0.45
N PHE A 147 1.72 2.08 1.07
CA PHE A 147 2.12 2.16 2.46
C PHE A 147 3.45 2.88 2.68
N PHE A 148 4.31 2.97 1.66
CA PHE A 148 5.68 3.49 1.79
C PHE A 148 5.91 4.79 0.99
N PRO A 149 6.25 4.79 -0.32
CA PRO A 149 6.63 6.01 -1.03
C PRO A 149 5.47 7.01 -1.05
N PHE A 150 4.24 6.58 -1.27
CA PHE A 150 3.09 7.47 -1.29
C PHE A 150 2.64 7.96 0.09
N SER A 151 2.91 7.18 1.13
CA SER A 151 2.70 7.60 2.52
C SER A 151 3.67 8.71 2.90
N ASN A 152 4.94 8.57 2.53
CA ASN A 152 5.99 9.54 2.78
C ASN A 152 5.83 10.79 1.91
N LEU A 153 5.47 10.64 0.63
CA LEU A 153 5.11 11.76 -0.23
C LEU A 153 3.98 12.58 0.39
N LYS A 154 2.90 11.93 0.87
CA LYS A 154 1.79 12.65 1.53
C LYS A 154 2.23 13.42 2.78
N LYS A 155 3.22 12.91 3.52
CA LYS A 155 3.77 13.62 4.69
C LYS A 155 4.57 14.84 4.27
N ASP A 156 5.39 14.73 3.23
CA ASP A 156 6.20 15.84 2.71
C ASP A 156 5.36 16.92 2.03
N LEU A 157 4.32 16.52 1.31
CA LEU A 157 3.37 17.45 0.69
C LEU A 157 2.35 18.00 1.69
N ARG A 158 2.30 17.47 2.92
CA ARG A 158 1.35 17.94 3.94
C ARG A 158 1.61 19.41 4.24
N SER A 159 0.54 20.20 4.24
CA SER A 159 0.57 21.65 4.51
C SER A 159 1.22 22.52 3.43
N ARG A 160 1.64 21.96 2.30
CA ARG A 160 2.04 22.76 1.12
C ARG A 160 0.80 23.16 0.32
N ARG A 161 0.78 24.40 -0.16
CA ARG A 161 -0.18 24.88 -1.17
C ARG A 161 0.61 25.15 -2.42
N PHE A 162 0.17 24.58 -3.53
CA PHE A 162 0.74 24.82 -4.84
C PHE A 162 -0.09 25.86 -5.57
N ALA A 163 0.58 26.81 -6.22
CA ALA A 163 -0.04 27.83 -7.05
C ALA A 163 -0.53 27.22 -8.38
N ASP A 164 0.24 26.30 -8.95
CA ASP A 164 -0.06 25.67 -10.24
C ASP A 164 0.43 24.21 -10.35
N HIS A 165 0.12 23.58 -11.48
CA HIS A 165 0.40 22.16 -11.72
C HIS A 165 1.90 21.88 -11.87
N ASN A 166 2.64 22.83 -12.44
CA ASN A 166 4.07 22.69 -12.65
C ASN A 166 4.83 22.75 -11.32
N GLU A 167 4.37 23.58 -10.38
CA GLU A 167 4.91 23.63 -9.02
C GLU A 167 4.67 22.31 -8.28
N MET A 168 3.45 21.74 -8.38
CA MET A 168 3.15 20.43 -7.80
C MET A 168 4.04 19.35 -8.39
N LYS A 169 4.14 19.29 -9.73
CA LYS A 169 4.96 18.30 -10.44
C LYS A 169 6.43 18.39 -10.00
N THR A 170 6.98 19.61 -9.97
CA THR A 170 8.35 19.86 -9.51
C THR A 170 8.57 19.41 -8.06
N ALA A 171 7.60 19.61 -7.17
CA ALA A 171 7.68 19.15 -5.79
C ALA A 171 7.66 17.62 -5.67
N VAL A 172 6.88 16.94 -6.51
CA VAL A 172 6.83 15.47 -6.58
C VAL A 172 8.12 14.92 -7.15
N ASP A 173 8.61 15.49 -8.26
CA ASP A 173 9.85 15.06 -8.91
C ASP A 173 11.03 15.20 -7.94
N ARG A 174 11.18 16.37 -7.31
CA ARG A 174 12.20 16.62 -6.28
C ARG A 174 12.12 15.62 -5.12
N HIS A 175 10.90 15.31 -4.65
CA HIS A 175 10.72 14.35 -3.56
C HIS A 175 11.34 12.99 -3.88
N PHE A 176 11.20 12.52 -5.13
CA PHE A 176 11.70 11.22 -5.55
C PHE A 176 13.15 11.25 -6.03
N GLU A 177 13.62 12.34 -6.65
CA GLU A 177 15.02 12.52 -7.05
C GLU A 177 15.98 12.54 -5.85
N GLU A 178 15.52 13.04 -4.70
CA GLU A 178 16.28 13.00 -3.45
C GLU A 178 16.40 11.60 -2.84
N LYS A 179 15.67 10.58 -3.34
CA LYS A 179 15.68 9.23 -2.78
C LYS A 179 16.67 8.34 -3.51
N ASP A 180 17.50 7.65 -2.74
CA ASP A 180 18.41 6.64 -3.26
C ASP A 180 17.73 5.29 -3.50
N THR A 181 18.49 4.32 -4.01
CA THR A 181 17.98 2.96 -4.25
C THR A 181 17.65 2.23 -2.95
N GLU A 182 18.37 2.52 -1.87
CA GLU A 182 18.21 1.86 -0.58
C GLU A 182 16.88 2.25 0.09
N TYR A 183 16.42 3.48 -0.09
CA TYR A 183 15.08 3.92 0.31
C TYR A 183 13.98 3.03 -0.28
N PHE A 184 13.99 2.80 -1.59
CA PHE A 184 12.97 1.97 -2.25
C PHE A 184 13.09 0.49 -1.87
N LEU A 185 14.32 -0.03 -1.75
CA LEU A 185 14.56 -1.38 -1.25
C LEU A 185 14.04 -1.55 0.19
N GLY A 186 14.20 -0.54 1.04
CA GLY A 186 13.64 -0.53 2.39
C GLY A 186 12.12 -0.70 2.38
N GLY A 187 11.42 -0.04 1.46
CA GLY A 187 9.97 -0.22 1.27
C GLY A 187 9.57 -1.66 0.92
N LEU A 188 10.35 -2.32 0.06
CA LEU A 188 10.13 -3.73 -0.29
C LEU A 188 10.49 -4.68 0.86
N LYS A 189 11.55 -4.41 1.63
CA LYS A 189 11.88 -5.20 2.82
C LYS A 189 10.78 -5.15 3.88
N VAL A 190 10.10 -4.00 4.00
CA VAL A 190 8.94 -3.84 4.89
C VAL A 190 7.73 -4.67 4.41
N LEU A 191 7.59 -4.96 3.11
CA LEU A 191 6.52 -5.84 2.60
C LEU A 191 6.59 -7.21 3.27
N TYR A 192 7.77 -7.79 3.38
CA TYR A 192 7.98 -9.10 4.02
C TYR A 192 7.44 -9.12 5.45
N ALA A 193 7.88 -8.16 6.28
CA ALA A 193 7.45 -8.05 7.67
C ALA A 193 5.94 -7.78 7.79
N ARG A 194 5.36 -7.07 6.82
CA ARG A 194 3.91 -6.88 6.75
C ARG A 194 3.17 -8.17 6.41
N CYS A 195 3.67 -9.00 5.49
CA CYS A 195 3.10 -10.31 5.20
C CYS A 195 3.10 -11.21 6.44
N GLU A 196 4.20 -11.26 7.19
CA GLU A 196 4.26 -11.99 8.47
C GLU A 196 3.21 -11.49 9.46
N LYS A 197 3.10 -10.16 9.62
CA LYS A 197 2.12 -9.54 10.51
C LYS A 197 0.67 -9.80 10.05
N CYS A 198 0.40 -9.83 8.75
CA CYS A 198 -0.91 -10.20 8.21
C CYS A 198 -1.29 -11.63 8.59
N ILE A 199 -0.31 -12.56 8.60
CA ILE A 199 -0.53 -13.95 9.00
C ILE A 199 -0.83 -14.04 10.50
N THR A 200 -0.06 -13.33 11.34
CA THR A 200 -0.31 -13.27 12.79
C THR A 200 -1.68 -12.67 13.13
N LEU A 201 -2.16 -11.75 12.31
CA LEU A 201 -3.48 -11.12 12.44
C LEU A 201 -4.60 -11.88 11.71
N GLU A 202 -4.37 -13.12 11.27
CA GLU A 202 -5.36 -13.96 10.59
C GLU A 202 -6.04 -13.27 9.37
N GLY A 203 -5.27 -12.45 8.65
CA GLY A 203 -5.73 -11.75 7.46
C GLY A 203 -6.38 -10.39 7.73
N ASP A 204 -6.44 -9.93 8.98
CA ASP A 204 -6.89 -8.57 9.30
C ASP A 204 -5.91 -7.48 8.83
N TYR A 205 -6.37 -6.23 8.90
CA TYR A 205 -5.57 -5.08 8.52
C TYR A 205 -4.40 -4.85 9.45
N ILE A 206 -3.28 -4.45 8.87
CA ILE A 206 -2.09 -4.08 9.59
C ILE A 206 -2.18 -2.61 9.99
N GLU A 207 -2.11 -2.33 11.29
CA GLU A 207 -2.05 -0.96 11.78
C GLU A 207 -0.77 -0.23 11.30
N LYS A 208 -0.96 1.01 10.85
CA LYS A 208 0.10 1.96 10.46
C LYS A 208 0.75 2.63 11.67
#